data_AF-A0A842SYP4-F1
#
_entry.id   AF-A0A842SYP4-F1
#
_cell.length_a   1.000
_cell.length_b   1.000
_cell.length_c   1.000
_cell.angle_alpha   90.00
_cell.angle_beta   90.00
_cell.angle_gamma   90.00
#
_symmetry.space_group_name_H-M   'P 1'
#
loop_
_entity.id
_entity.type
_entity.pdbx_description
1 polymer ?
#
loop_
_entity_poly.entity_id
_entity_poly.type
_entity_poly.pdbx_seq_one_letter_code
_entity_poly.pdbx_strand_id
1 'polypeptide(L)'
;MSDKLKYSVVGLQDFVISFEKYCEPCEIQQHCEYGRNNPFSVKINCNDIQSAKENVKYEKLKKLQKSEDISLSYDDLIKKININMQSIFSDIWKNRVKNKKREIRCLDSSKVDPILVAQQGQDWWKDFNRTMNAIHEECEKIL
;
A
#
# COMPACT_ATOMS: atom_id res chain seq x y z
N MET A 1 -5.34 -9.70 17.53
CA MET A 1 -5.47 -8.44 16.75
C MET A 1 -6.59 -8.66 15.75
N SER A 2 -7.62 -7.82 15.74
CA SER A 2 -8.74 -7.95 14.80
C SER A 2 -8.31 -7.39 13.45
N ASP A 3 -8.21 -8.23 12.42
CA ASP A 3 -7.98 -7.79 11.05
C ASP A 3 -9.18 -6.95 10.57
N LYS A 4 -9.03 -5.62 10.59
CA LYS A 4 -10.12 -4.72 10.20
C LYS A 4 -10.23 -4.59 8.69
N LEU A 5 -9.11 -4.67 7.98
CA LEU A 5 -9.11 -4.72 6.52
C LEU A 5 -9.21 -6.16 6.03
N LYS A 6 -10.02 -6.33 5.00
CA LYS A 6 -10.12 -7.56 4.21
C LYS A 6 -9.99 -7.20 2.75
N TYR A 7 -9.41 -8.11 1.98
CA TYR A 7 -9.42 -8.00 0.53
C TYR A 7 -10.39 -9.02 -0.07
N SER A 8 -10.94 -8.69 -1.23
CA SER A 8 -11.67 -9.62 -2.09
C SER A 8 -10.97 -9.74 -3.44
N VAL A 9 -11.04 -10.94 -4.03
CA VAL A 9 -10.58 -11.21 -5.39
C VAL A 9 -11.71 -10.85 -6.35
N VAL A 10 -11.46 -9.92 -7.27
CA VAL A 10 -12.46 -9.46 -8.27
C VAL A 10 -12.08 -9.82 -9.70
N GLY A 11 -10.85 -10.27 -9.91
CA GLY A 11 -10.32 -10.78 -11.17
C GLY A 11 -9.06 -11.61 -10.93
N LEU A 12 -8.47 -12.17 -11.99
CA LEU A 12 -7.30 -13.05 -11.85
C LEU A 12 -6.11 -12.35 -11.16
N GLN A 13 -5.91 -11.06 -11.43
CA GLN A 13 -4.83 -10.25 -10.86
C GLN A 13 -5.37 -9.02 -10.11
N ASP A 14 -6.69 -8.94 -9.89
CA ASP A 14 -7.37 -7.77 -9.37
C ASP A 14 -7.97 -8.05 -7.99
N PHE A 15 -7.61 -7.21 -7.04
CA PHE A 15 -8.01 -7.28 -5.65
C PHE A 15 -8.62 -5.95 -5.20
N VAL A 16 -9.57 -6.02 -4.27
CA VAL A 16 -10.16 -4.82 -3.64
C VAL A 16 -9.98 -4.92 -2.14
N ILE A 17 -9.28 -3.97 -1.54
CA ILE A 17 -9.19 -3.79 -0.09
C ILE A 17 -10.33 -2.88 0.35
N SER A 18 -11.24 -3.39 1.17
CA SER A 18 -12.34 -2.61 1.74
C SER A 18 -11.96 -2.06 3.12
N PHE A 19 -12.19 -0.77 3.34
CA PHE A 19 -12.03 -0.08 4.62
C PHE A 19 -13.35 0.02 5.40
N GLU A 20 -14.35 -0.80 5.07
CA GLU A 20 -15.69 -0.76 5.68
C GLU A 20 -15.67 -0.68 7.21
N LYS A 21 -14.86 -1.52 7.87
CA LYS A 21 -14.75 -1.52 9.34
C LYS A 21 -14.17 -0.24 9.95
N TYR A 22 -13.50 0.58 9.15
CA TYR A 22 -13.05 1.91 9.56
C TYR A 22 -14.03 3.02 9.18
N CYS A 23 -15.00 2.73 8.31
CA CYS A 23 -16.09 3.63 7.92
C CYS A 23 -17.36 3.41 8.77
N GLU A 24 -17.25 2.69 9.89
CA GLU A 24 -18.35 2.54 10.85
C GLU A 24 -18.81 3.91 11.39
N PRO A 25 -20.11 4.07 11.72
CA PRO A 25 -20.64 5.33 12.20
C PRO A 25 -19.89 5.84 13.44
N CYS A 26 -19.41 7.08 13.36
CA CYS A 26 -18.80 7.81 14.47
C CYS A 26 -19.05 9.32 14.30
N GLU A 27 -18.75 10.12 15.32
CA GLU A 27 -18.99 11.59 15.30
C GLU A 27 -18.27 12.31 14.16
N ILE A 28 -17.19 11.73 13.61
CA ILE A 28 -16.43 12.27 12.48
C ILE A 28 -17.03 11.81 11.14
N GLN A 29 -17.67 10.64 11.10
CA GLN A 29 -18.13 9.97 9.87
C GLN A 29 -19.24 10.75 9.15
N GLN A 30 -20.07 11.51 9.87
CA GLN A 30 -21.06 12.44 9.30
C GLN A 30 -20.44 13.53 8.40
N HIS A 31 -19.12 13.71 8.45
CA HIS A 31 -18.37 14.67 7.65
C HIS A 31 -17.36 14.00 6.69
N CYS A 32 -17.39 12.67 6.56
CA CYS A 32 -16.61 11.91 5.59
C CYS A 32 -17.45 11.65 4.33
N GLU A 33 -16.78 11.54 3.18
CA GLU A 33 -17.44 11.11 1.93
C GLU A 33 -17.82 9.62 1.96
N TYR A 34 -17.07 8.84 2.74
CA TYR A 34 -17.24 7.40 2.89
C TYR A 34 -17.95 7.04 4.20
N GLY A 35 -18.74 5.97 4.16
CA GLY A 35 -19.51 5.47 5.29
C GLY A 35 -19.84 4.00 5.14
N ARG A 36 -20.59 3.42 6.08
CA ARG A 36 -20.93 1.99 6.07
C ARG A 36 -21.54 1.51 4.74
N ASN A 37 -22.45 2.30 4.16
CA ASN A 37 -23.15 1.94 2.92
C ASN A 37 -22.34 2.24 1.65
N ASN A 38 -21.25 3.01 1.77
CA ASN A 38 -20.33 3.32 0.67
C ASN A 38 -18.89 3.37 1.24
N PRO A 39 -18.30 2.20 1.54
CA PRO A 39 -17.02 2.15 2.22
C PRO A 39 -15.89 2.54 1.27
N PHE A 40 -14.91 3.28 1.81
CA PHE A 40 -13.68 3.54 1.07
C PHE A 40 -13.03 2.22 0.67
N SER A 41 -12.61 2.10 -0.58
CA SER A 41 -12.02 0.87 -1.11
C SER A 41 -10.85 1.19 -2.02
N VAL A 42 -9.80 0.37 -1.95
CA VAL A 42 -8.60 0.50 -2.78
C VAL A 42 -8.51 -0.70 -3.71
N LYS A 43 -8.46 -0.44 -5.01
CA LYS A 43 -8.17 -1.46 -6.02
C LYS A 43 -6.66 -1.67 -6.11
N ILE A 44 -6.26 -2.94 -6.11
CA ILE A 44 -4.87 -3.38 -6.23
C ILE A 44 -4.78 -4.36 -7.40
N ASN A 45 -3.85 -4.12 -8.32
CA ASN A 45 -3.57 -5.02 -9.43
C ASN A 45 -2.15 -5.58 -9.29
N CYS A 46 -1.95 -6.88 -9.52
CA CYS A 46 -0.62 -7.50 -9.42
C CYS A 46 0.42 -6.86 -10.37
N ASN A 47 0.00 -6.38 -11.55
CA ASN A 47 0.89 -5.71 -12.49
C ASN A 47 1.41 -4.37 -11.96
N ASP A 48 0.62 -3.65 -11.14
CA ASP A 48 1.08 -2.42 -10.49
C ASP A 48 2.22 -2.74 -9.50
N ILE A 49 2.08 -3.83 -8.73
CA ILE A 49 3.10 -4.29 -7.79
C ILE A 49 4.36 -4.75 -8.54
N GLN A 50 4.19 -5.53 -9.60
CA GLN A 50 5.29 -6.05 -10.40
C GLN A 50 6.05 -4.94 -11.11
N SER A 51 5.35 -4.00 -11.74
CA SER A 51 5.96 -2.83 -12.38
C SER A 51 6.74 -1.99 -11.36
N ALA A 52 6.22 -1.82 -10.14
CA ALA A 52 6.95 -1.14 -9.07
C ALA A 52 8.22 -1.90 -8.65
N LYS A 53 8.17 -3.24 -8.53
CA LYS A 53 9.35 -4.09 -8.25
C LYS A 53 10.41 -3.92 -9.33
N GLU A 54 10.01 -3.97 -10.60
CA GLU A 54 10.91 -3.83 -11.75
C GLU A 54 11.56 -2.45 -11.82
N ASN A 55 10.79 -1.39 -11.58
CA ASN A 55 11.32 -0.02 -11.52
C ASN A 55 12.36 0.13 -10.40
N VAL A 56 12.08 -0.39 -9.20
CA VAL A 56 13.05 -0.37 -8.08
C VAL A 56 14.30 -1.18 -8.44
N LYS A 57 14.13 -2.35 -9.06
CA LYS A 57 15.25 -3.19 -9.51
C LYS A 57 16.12 -2.45 -10.53
N TYR A 58 15.51 -1.83 -11.53
CA TYR A 58 16.18 -1.06 -12.56
C TYR A 58 16.99 0.12 -11.99
N GLU A 59 16.38 0.93 -11.11
CA GLU A 59 17.06 2.07 -10.49
C GLU A 59 18.23 1.63 -9.60
N LYS A 60 18.10 0.51 -8.89
CA LYS A 60 19.20 -0.06 -8.10
C LYS A 60 20.32 -0.62 -8.98
N LEU A 61 19.99 -1.33 -10.07
CA LEU A 61 20.97 -1.80 -11.05
C LEU A 61 21.79 -0.64 -11.63
N LYS A 62 21.11 0.43 -12.05
CA LYS A 62 21.76 1.62 -12.62
C LYS A 62 22.72 2.29 -11.65
N LYS A 63 22.41 2.27 -10.34
CA LYS A 63 23.31 2.79 -9.30
C LYS A 63 24.51 1.88 -9.09
N LEU A 64 24.29 0.56 -8.99
CA LEU A 64 25.36 -0.43 -8.82
C LEU A 64 26.33 -0.44 -10.00
N GLN A 65 25.83 -0.36 -11.24
CA GLN A 65 26.64 -0.28 -12.45
C GLN A 65 27.56 0.95 -12.49
N LYS A 66 27.21 2.03 -11.78
CA LYS A 66 28.05 3.24 -11.69
C LYS A 66 29.07 3.19 -10.56
N SER A 67 28.87 2.32 -9.58
CA SER A 67 29.69 2.27 -8.36
C SER A 67 30.58 1.03 -8.26
N GLU A 68 30.23 -0.06 -8.93
CA GLU A 68 30.92 -1.35 -8.86
C GLU A 68 31.93 -1.52 -10.00
N ASP A 69 32.88 -2.42 -9.78
CA ASP A 69 33.96 -2.73 -10.71
C ASP A 69 33.44 -3.40 -12.00
N ILE A 70 34.05 -3.08 -13.15
CA ILE A 70 33.63 -3.53 -14.50
C ILE A 70 33.69 -5.07 -14.63
N SER A 71 34.41 -5.73 -13.72
CA SER A 71 34.58 -7.18 -13.66
C SER A 71 33.35 -7.96 -13.20
N LEU A 72 32.35 -7.32 -12.58
CA LEU A 72 31.12 -8.00 -12.16
C LEU A 72 30.15 -8.18 -13.32
N SER A 73 29.65 -9.40 -13.47
CA SER A 73 28.62 -9.70 -14.46
C SER A 73 27.27 -9.09 -14.06
N TYR A 74 26.40 -8.89 -15.05
CA TYR A 74 25.03 -8.41 -14.83
C TYR A 74 24.24 -9.30 -13.86
N ASP A 75 24.43 -10.62 -13.93
CA ASP A 75 23.76 -11.60 -13.06
C ASP A 75 24.23 -11.49 -11.60
N ASP A 76 25.51 -11.19 -11.38
CA ASP A 76 26.05 -10.97 -10.03
C ASP A 76 25.53 -9.66 -9.42
N LEU A 77 25.35 -8.62 -10.24
CA LEU A 77 24.73 -7.37 -9.81
C LEU A 77 23.25 -7.54 -9.46
N ILE A 78 22.50 -8.35 -10.21
CA ILE A 78 21.10 -8.65 -9.91
C ILE A 78 20.96 -9.32 -8.54
N LYS A 79 21.82 -10.30 -8.21
CA LYS A 79 21.77 -11.03 -6.94
C LYS A 79 22.01 -10.12 -5.72
N LYS A 80 22.72 -9.01 -5.89
CA LYS A 80 22.95 -8.01 -4.83
C LYS A 80 21.71 -7.12 -4.56
N ILE A 81 20.68 -7.18 -5.39
CA ILE A 81 19.52 -6.30 -5.28
C ILE A 81 18.48 -6.91 -4.33
N ASN A 82 18.38 -6.30 -3.15
CA ASN A 82 17.27 -6.53 -2.25
C ASN A 82 16.14 -5.52 -2.52
N ILE A 83 14.93 -5.99 -2.82
CA ILE A 83 13.75 -5.13 -3.02
C ILE A 83 13.00 -5.01 -1.69
N ASN A 84 12.79 -3.77 -1.23
CA ASN A 84 12.01 -3.53 -0.01
C ASN A 84 10.52 -3.38 -0.36
N MET A 85 9.75 -4.44 -0.17
CA MET A 85 8.29 -4.44 -0.43
C MET A 85 7.54 -3.41 0.44
N GLN A 86 8.02 -3.12 1.66
CA GLN A 86 7.39 -2.11 2.51
C GLN A 86 7.45 -0.71 1.89
N SER A 87 8.52 -0.39 1.16
CA SER A 87 8.63 0.88 0.43
C SER A 87 7.57 0.98 -0.67
N ILE A 88 7.38 -0.11 -1.43
CA ILE A 88 6.36 -0.19 -2.50
C ILE A 88 4.96 -0.03 -1.89
N PHE A 89 4.66 -0.74 -0.80
CA PHE A 89 3.35 -0.62 -0.13
C PHE A 89 3.14 0.77 0.47
N SER A 90 4.20 1.40 0.99
CA SER A 90 4.14 2.79 1.50
C SER A 90 3.80 3.78 0.39
N ASP A 91 4.35 3.60 -0.81
CA ASP A 91 4.03 4.45 -1.97
C ASP A 91 2.59 4.25 -2.43
N ILE A 92 2.12 3.00 -2.48
CA ILE A 92 0.71 2.69 -2.78
C ILE A 92 -0.20 3.34 -1.74
N TRP A 93 0.10 3.18 -0.45
CA TRP A 93 -0.65 3.78 0.65
C TRP A 93 -0.71 5.31 0.55
N LYS A 94 0.42 5.96 0.28
CA LYS A 94 0.47 7.42 0.10
C LYS A 94 -0.43 7.85 -1.05
N ASN A 95 -0.32 7.18 -2.20
CA ASN A 95 -1.00 7.58 -3.42
C ASN A 95 -2.50 7.27 -3.41
N ARG A 96 -2.89 6.11 -2.86
CA ARG A 96 -4.27 5.62 -2.89
C ARG A 96 -5.07 6.02 -1.66
N VAL A 97 -4.42 6.19 -0.50
CA VAL A 97 -5.12 6.47 0.77
C VAL A 97 -4.78 7.85 1.35
N LYS A 98 -3.51 8.16 1.66
CA LYS A 98 -3.18 9.44 2.34
C LYS A 98 -3.51 10.67 1.50
N ASN A 99 -3.36 10.60 0.18
CA ASN A 99 -3.72 11.70 -0.72
C ASN A 99 -5.23 11.98 -0.74
N LYS A 100 -6.05 11.04 -0.25
CA LYS A 100 -7.51 11.16 -0.11
C LYS A 100 -7.95 11.71 1.25
N LYS A 101 -7.03 12.27 2.06
CA LYS A 101 -7.35 12.84 3.38
C LYS A 101 -8.52 13.84 3.42
N ARG A 102 -8.77 14.59 2.32
CA ARG A 102 -9.92 15.50 2.25
C ARG A 102 -11.27 14.76 2.23
N GLU A 103 -11.29 13.56 1.64
CA GLU A 103 -12.44 12.67 1.53
C GLU A 103 -12.57 11.78 2.79
N ILE A 104 -11.44 11.51 3.45
CA ILE A 104 -11.31 10.68 4.67
C ILE A 104 -10.82 11.56 5.83
N ARG A 105 -11.76 12.27 6.49
CA ARG A 105 -11.40 13.21 7.59
C ARG A 105 -10.66 12.57 8.75
N CYS A 106 -10.86 11.28 9.01
CA CYS A 106 -10.11 10.51 10.01
C CYS A 106 -8.58 10.53 9.78
N LEU A 107 -8.13 10.89 8.57
CA LEU A 107 -6.73 11.02 8.18
C LEU A 107 -6.30 12.48 7.94
N ASP A 108 -7.14 13.46 8.29
CA ASP A 108 -6.88 14.89 8.09
C ASP A 108 -6.68 15.62 9.42
N SER A 109 -5.42 15.84 9.78
CA SER A 109 -5.01 16.55 11.00
C SER A 109 -5.37 18.04 10.99
N SER A 110 -5.88 18.59 9.89
CA SER A 110 -6.42 19.96 9.85
C SER A 110 -7.90 20.03 10.25
N LYS A 111 -8.57 18.87 10.35
CA LYS A 111 -10.01 18.75 10.62
C LYS A 111 -10.32 17.96 11.89
N VAL A 112 -9.41 17.09 12.31
CA VAL A 112 -9.54 16.23 13.49
C VAL A 112 -8.27 16.39 14.33
N ASP A 113 -8.38 16.13 15.63
CA ASP A 113 -7.24 16.15 16.55
C ASP A 113 -6.00 15.43 15.97
N PRO A 114 -4.83 16.10 15.88
CA PRO A 114 -3.66 15.54 15.24
C PRO A 114 -3.12 14.26 15.89
N ILE A 115 -3.28 14.11 17.21
CA ILE A 115 -2.82 12.92 17.94
C ILE A 115 -3.72 11.73 17.57
N LEU A 116 -5.04 11.95 17.57
CA LEU A 116 -6.01 10.95 17.14
C LEU A 116 -5.79 10.54 15.68
N VAL A 117 -5.57 11.51 14.78
CA VAL A 117 -5.28 11.26 13.36
C VAL A 117 -3.98 10.47 13.19
N ALA A 118 -2.94 10.78 13.95
CA ALA A 118 -1.68 10.05 13.89
C ALA A 118 -1.85 8.60 14.34
N GLN A 119 -2.57 8.36 15.44
CA GLN A 119 -2.85 7.01 15.94
C GLN A 119 -3.69 6.21 14.95
N GLN A 120 -4.79 6.78 14.45
CA GLN A 120 -5.64 6.14 13.45
C GLN A 120 -4.89 5.85 12.16
N GLY A 121 -4.07 6.81 11.69
CA GLY A 121 -3.23 6.62 10.51
C GLY A 121 -2.22 5.48 10.67
N GLN A 122 -1.66 5.28 11.86
CA GLN A 122 -0.79 4.15 12.16
C GLN A 122 -1.56 2.83 12.16
N ASP A 123 -2.74 2.78 12.78
CA ASP A 123 -3.58 1.58 12.81
C ASP A 123 -3.99 1.16 11.39
N TRP A 124 -4.48 2.11 10.58
CA TRP A 124 -4.86 1.82 9.20
C TRP A 124 -3.67 1.38 8.36
N TRP A 125 -2.51 2.03 8.52
CA TRP A 125 -1.29 1.64 7.81
C TRP A 125 -0.86 0.22 8.17
N LYS A 126 -0.91 -0.14 9.45
CA LYS A 126 -0.54 -1.48 9.91
C LYS A 126 -1.42 -2.56 9.29
N ASP A 127 -2.73 -2.37 9.31
CA ASP A 127 -3.68 -3.32 8.73
C ASP A 127 -3.57 -3.35 7.20
N PHE A 128 -3.34 -2.19 6.57
CA PHE A 128 -3.12 -2.10 5.12
C PHE A 128 -1.87 -2.83 4.70
N ASN A 129 -0.75 -2.60 5.38
CA ASN A 129 0.52 -3.25 5.11
C ASN A 129 0.40 -4.77 5.25
N ARG A 130 -0.29 -5.26 6.28
CA ARG A 130 -0.55 -6.70 6.45
C ARG A 130 -1.40 -7.26 5.31
N THR A 131 -2.46 -6.55 4.91
CA THR A 131 -3.34 -6.95 3.81
C THR A 131 -2.59 -6.97 2.47
N MET A 132 -1.73 -5.98 2.23
CA MET A 132 -0.88 -5.92 1.03
C MET A 132 0.14 -7.06 0.96
N ASN A 133 0.71 -7.48 2.10
CA ASN A 133 1.57 -8.66 2.12
C ASN A 133 0.80 -9.91 1.69
N ALA A 134 -0.42 -10.12 2.20
CA ALA A 134 -1.25 -11.26 1.79
C ALA A 134 -1.62 -11.20 0.30
N ILE A 135 -1.98 -10.03 -0.24
CA ILE A 135 -2.23 -9.86 -1.68
C ILE A 135 -0.97 -10.13 -2.49
N HIS A 136 0.19 -9.65 -2.04
CA HIS A 136 1.45 -9.89 -2.70
C HIS A 136 1.79 -11.38 -2.78
N GLU A 137 1.59 -12.14 -1.69
CA GLU A 137 1.74 -13.59 -1.70
C GLU A 137 0.81 -14.27 -2.72
N GLU A 138 -0.43 -13.78 -2.89
CA GLU A 138 -1.30 -14.28 -3.95
C GLU A 138 -0.81 -13.90 -5.35
N CYS A 139 -0.31 -12.67 -5.55
CA CYS A 139 0.27 -12.24 -6.81
C CYS A 139 1.49 -13.08 -7.23
N GLU A 140 2.35 -13.47 -6.29
CA GLU A 140 3.52 -14.31 -6.56
C GLU A 140 3.15 -15.77 -6.92
N LYS A 141 1.91 -16.22 -6.69
CA LYS A 141 1.45 -17.53 -7.15
C LYS A 141 0.99 -17.53 -8.61
N ILE A 142 0.69 -16.34 -9.14
CA ILE A 142 0.13 -16.16 -10.50
C ILE A 142 1.26 -15.93 -11.53
N LEU A 143 2.37 -15.31 -11.08
CA LEU A 143 3.54 -14.96 -11.88
C LEU A 143 4.62 -16.04 -11.80
#